data_AF-A0A1C6AKW9-F1
#
_entry.id   AF-A0A1C6AKW9-F1
#
_cell.length_a   1.000
_cell.length_b   1.000
_cell.length_c   1.000
_cell.angle_alpha   90.00
_cell.angle_beta   90.00
_cell.angle_gamma   90.00
#
_symmetry.space_group_name_H-M   'P 1'
#
loop_
_entity.id
_entity.type
_entity.pdbx_description
1 polymer ?
#
loop_
_entity_poly.entity_id
_entity_poly.type
_entity_poly.pdbx_seq_one_letter_code
_entity_poly.pdbx_strand_id
1 'polypeptide(L)'
;MNLFKEVADIKTADQLNLPTPEVEYHNIVAQPTEHQQEMVKTLSERASLVHSGTVDPSQDNMLKITSDGRKLGLDQRIVNQMLPDEPGTKVNQCVDNIMQIWRDGKADKLTQLVFCDISTPQAKAPASKAAKTLDNPLLHALEGAVPLPEQEPVFTVYDDIRQKLIAQGMPADQIAFIHEANTEVRKKELFSKVRTGQVRVLLGSTAKMGAGTNVQDRLVALHDLDCPWRPGDLAQRKGRIERQGNQNPLVHVYRYVTEGTFDAYLWQTVENKQKFISQIMTSKSPVRSCDDVDETALSFAEIKALCAGDPRIKERMDLDVEVSRLKLMKADHQSKQYRLEDQLLKYFPEEIEKHKGFIKGFESDLEVLAAHPHPEDSFVGMEIRGDLLTDKENAGAALLDACKEVKTSDPVQIGSYRGYAMSVEFSAWKQEYTLLLKGQMTHRATLGTDPRGNLTRIDNALAQMPQRLEAAKAQLDNLYQQQDAAKEEVGKPFLYEEELRSKNARLVELDTLLNIDGKGQAHAEAVVAKSTRTSVLDNLKRPVTPRSTDKKPKQHEEVR
;
A
#
# COMPACT_ATOMS: atom_id res chain seq x y z
N MET A 1 2.79 10.24 9.27
CA MET A 1 1.84 11.08 8.51
C MET A 1 2.28 12.54 8.33
N ASN A 2 3.19 13.12 9.14
CA ASN A 2 3.69 14.50 8.91
C ASN A 2 4.31 14.73 7.52
N LEU A 3 4.97 13.71 6.94
CA LEU A 3 5.58 13.79 5.60
C LEU A 3 4.57 14.12 4.48
N PHE A 4 3.30 13.71 4.61
CA PHE A 4 2.29 13.92 3.55
C PHE A 4 1.89 15.39 3.44
N LYS A 5 1.87 16.14 4.55
CA LYS A 5 1.61 17.60 4.54
C LYS A 5 2.78 18.43 4.05
N GLU A 6 4.00 17.90 4.11
CA GLU A 6 5.17 18.58 3.54
C GLU A 6 5.12 18.61 2.01
N VAL A 7 4.35 17.70 1.39
CA VAL A 7 4.25 17.57 -0.07
C VAL A 7 2.84 17.83 -0.63
N ALA A 8 1.80 17.91 0.21
CA ALA A 8 0.42 18.12 -0.22
C ALA A 8 -0.25 19.33 0.47
N ASP A 9 -0.70 20.30 -0.33
CA ASP A 9 -1.55 21.42 0.12
C ASP A 9 -3.03 21.02 0.03
N ILE A 10 -3.60 20.62 1.15
CA ILE A 10 -4.97 20.10 1.23
C ILE A 10 -5.82 21.05 2.06
N LYS A 11 -6.84 21.64 1.43
CA LYS A 11 -7.89 22.40 2.11
C LYS A 11 -9.17 21.59 2.26
N THR A 12 -9.64 21.43 3.50
CA THR A 12 -10.91 20.76 3.79
C THR A 12 -12.09 21.73 3.67
N ALA A 13 -13.32 21.21 3.50
CA ALA A 13 -14.53 22.03 3.42
C ALA A 13 -14.68 22.96 4.64
N ASP A 14 -14.36 22.45 5.84
CA ASP A 14 -14.37 23.21 7.10
C ASP A 14 -13.38 24.39 7.10
N GLN A 15 -12.31 24.33 6.32
CA GLN A 15 -11.35 25.43 6.18
C GLN A 15 -11.81 26.48 5.17
N LEU A 16 -12.75 26.13 4.29
CA LEU A 16 -13.23 26.99 3.21
C LEU A 16 -14.50 27.77 3.58
N ASN A 17 -15.21 27.40 4.66
CA ASN A 17 -16.41 28.08 5.17
C ASN A 17 -17.39 28.53 4.06
N LEU A 18 -17.69 27.62 3.13
CA LEU A 18 -18.56 27.92 2.01
C LEU A 18 -20.03 27.96 2.47
N PRO A 19 -20.86 28.88 1.96
CA PRO A 19 -22.30 28.90 2.25
C PRO A 19 -23.00 27.73 1.57
N THR A 20 -23.07 26.59 2.27
CA THR A 20 -23.80 25.39 1.87
C THR A 20 -24.95 25.12 2.85
N PRO A 21 -26.01 24.42 2.41
CA PRO A 21 -27.12 24.08 3.31
C PRO A 21 -26.69 23.11 4.41
N GLU A 22 -27.42 23.13 5.53
CA GLU A 22 -27.29 22.11 6.57
C GLU A 22 -27.83 20.77 6.06
N VAL A 23 -27.14 19.67 6.38
CA VAL A 23 -27.49 18.33 5.89
C VAL A 23 -27.95 17.46 7.06
N GLU A 24 -29.19 16.96 6.97
CA GLU A 24 -29.72 15.98 7.90
C GLU A 24 -29.66 14.57 7.29
N TYR A 25 -29.14 13.61 8.05
CA TYR A 25 -28.98 12.23 7.60
C TYR A 25 -30.06 11.33 8.18
N HIS A 26 -30.72 10.58 7.30
CA HIS A 26 -31.78 9.63 7.64
C HIS A 26 -31.36 8.23 7.23
N ASN A 27 -31.15 7.33 8.20
CA ASN A 27 -30.83 5.93 7.94
C ASN A 27 -32.11 5.10 8.03
N ILE A 28 -32.59 4.60 6.90
CA ILE A 28 -33.82 3.83 6.78
C ILE A 28 -33.46 2.35 6.72
N VAL A 29 -33.85 1.60 7.76
CA VAL A 29 -33.56 0.17 7.88
C VAL A 29 -34.80 -0.64 7.49
N ALA A 30 -34.69 -1.39 6.41
CA ALA A 30 -35.68 -2.36 5.98
C ALA A 30 -35.37 -3.74 6.55
N GLN A 31 -36.42 -4.43 7.00
CA GLN A 31 -36.32 -5.82 7.42
C GLN A 31 -36.31 -6.72 6.18
N PRO A 32 -35.43 -7.74 6.12
CA PRO A 32 -35.37 -8.64 4.97
C PRO A 32 -36.63 -9.53 4.95
N THR A 33 -37.18 -9.73 3.75
CA THR A 33 -38.29 -10.68 3.53
C THR A 33 -37.82 -12.12 3.78
N GLU A 34 -38.75 -13.05 4.00
CA GLU A 34 -38.41 -14.48 4.16
C GLU A 34 -37.65 -15.01 2.94
N HIS A 35 -38.08 -14.59 1.74
CA HIS A 35 -37.41 -14.93 0.49
C HIS A 35 -35.99 -14.37 0.40
N GLN A 36 -35.77 -13.12 0.83
CA GLN A 36 -34.42 -12.54 0.88
C GLN A 36 -33.51 -13.32 1.83
N GLN A 37 -34.01 -13.70 3.02
CA GLN A 37 -33.22 -14.48 3.98
C GLN A 37 -32.83 -15.85 3.41
N GLU A 38 -33.75 -16.54 2.74
CA GLU A 38 -33.47 -17.83 2.11
C GLU A 38 -32.43 -17.69 0.98
N MET A 39 -32.60 -16.69 0.11
CA MET A 39 -31.66 -16.44 -0.99
C MET A 39 -30.26 -16.04 -0.49
N VAL A 40 -30.17 -15.28 0.61
CA VAL A 40 -28.88 -14.98 1.28
C VAL A 40 -28.20 -16.26 1.75
N LYS A 41 -28.95 -17.21 2.36
CA LYS A 41 -28.40 -18.51 2.76
C LYS A 41 -27.84 -19.29 1.57
N THR A 42 -28.54 -19.32 0.44
CA THR A 42 -28.04 -19.96 -0.79
C THR A 42 -26.74 -19.32 -1.29
N LEU A 43 -26.57 -18.00 -1.15
CA LEU A 43 -25.30 -17.34 -1.49
C LEU A 43 -24.15 -17.81 -0.58
N SER A 44 -24.42 -18.10 0.69
CA SER A 44 -23.44 -18.68 1.62
C SER A 44 -22.97 -20.07 1.17
N GLU A 45 -23.91 -20.90 0.71
CA GLU A 45 -23.61 -22.24 0.21
C GLU A 45 -22.77 -22.18 -1.06
N ARG A 46 -23.15 -21.30 -2.01
CA ARG A 46 -22.35 -21.01 -3.21
C ARG A 46 -20.92 -20.57 -2.86
N ALA A 47 -20.77 -19.67 -1.89
CA ALA A 47 -19.46 -19.20 -1.45
C ALA A 47 -18.62 -20.34 -0.85
N SER A 48 -19.26 -21.27 -0.13
CA SER A 48 -18.60 -22.45 0.43
C SER A 48 -18.08 -23.39 -0.67
N LEU A 49 -18.87 -23.63 -1.72
CA LEU A 49 -18.49 -24.47 -2.86
C LEU A 49 -17.35 -23.86 -3.70
N VAL A 50 -17.36 -22.54 -3.88
CA VAL A 50 -16.27 -21.81 -4.54
C VAL A 50 -14.99 -21.90 -3.69
N HIS A 51 -15.11 -21.70 -2.38
CA HIS A 51 -13.97 -21.76 -1.46
C HIS A 51 -13.36 -23.17 -1.38
N SER A 52 -14.16 -24.23 -1.41
CA SER A 52 -13.68 -25.62 -1.44
C SER A 52 -13.08 -26.05 -2.78
N GLY A 53 -13.05 -25.17 -3.79
CA GLY A 53 -12.55 -25.48 -5.13
C GLY A 53 -13.42 -26.49 -5.88
N THR A 54 -14.67 -26.71 -5.45
CA THR A 54 -15.58 -27.68 -6.05
C THR A 54 -16.25 -27.13 -7.32
N VAL A 55 -16.30 -25.81 -7.46
CA VAL A 55 -16.86 -25.11 -8.62
C VAL A 55 -15.76 -24.37 -9.36
N ASP A 56 -15.77 -24.46 -10.69
CA ASP A 56 -14.84 -23.74 -11.55
C ASP A 56 -15.10 -22.22 -11.46
N PRO A 57 -14.06 -21.37 -11.26
CA PRO A 57 -14.20 -19.91 -11.16
C PRO A 57 -14.90 -19.22 -12.34
N SER A 58 -14.91 -19.84 -13.52
CA SER A 58 -15.64 -19.34 -14.69
C SER A 58 -17.16 -19.54 -14.60
N GLN A 59 -17.61 -20.52 -13.81
CA GLN A 59 -19.03 -20.80 -13.58
C GLN A 59 -19.58 -19.96 -12.42
N ASP A 60 -18.86 -19.94 -11.30
CA ASP A 60 -19.19 -19.13 -10.14
C ASP A 60 -17.93 -18.71 -9.38
N ASN A 61 -17.96 -17.50 -8.82
CA ASN A 61 -16.83 -16.94 -8.08
C ASN A 61 -17.31 -15.87 -7.08
N MET A 62 -16.42 -15.44 -6.19
CA MET A 62 -16.75 -14.49 -5.13
C MET A 62 -17.27 -13.14 -5.66
N LEU A 63 -16.81 -12.68 -6.84
CA LEU A 63 -17.30 -11.44 -7.46
C LEU A 63 -18.76 -11.57 -7.92
N LYS A 64 -19.10 -12.70 -8.53
CA LYS A 64 -20.47 -13.00 -8.99
C LYS A 64 -21.42 -13.15 -7.81
N ILE A 65 -21.02 -13.89 -6.78
CA ILE A 65 -21.79 -14.06 -5.54
C ILE A 65 -22.02 -12.71 -4.85
N THR A 66 -20.97 -11.89 -4.74
CA THR A 66 -21.07 -10.53 -4.19
C THR A 66 -22.03 -9.66 -5.00
N SER A 67 -21.96 -9.73 -6.33
CA SER A 67 -22.84 -8.98 -7.22
C SER A 67 -24.31 -9.40 -7.09
N ASP A 68 -24.57 -10.70 -6.92
CA ASP A 68 -25.92 -11.22 -6.69
C ASP A 68 -26.44 -10.85 -5.30
N GLY A 69 -25.59 -10.89 -4.27
CA GLY A 69 -25.93 -10.41 -2.93
C GLY A 69 -26.32 -8.93 -2.90
N ARG A 70 -25.65 -8.09 -3.70
CA ARG A 70 -26.02 -6.67 -3.87
C ARG A 70 -27.38 -6.48 -4.52
N LYS A 71 -27.68 -7.24 -5.58
CA LYS A 71 -29.01 -7.20 -6.22
C LYS A 71 -30.10 -7.59 -5.22
N LEU A 72 -29.85 -8.65 -4.44
CA LEU A 72 -30.78 -9.14 -3.44
C LEU A 72 -31.03 -8.14 -2.31
N GLY A 73 -29.98 -7.45 -1.84
CA GLY A 73 -30.09 -6.39 -0.83
C GLY A 73 -30.92 -5.19 -1.31
N LEU A 74 -30.87 -4.88 -2.61
CA LEU A 74 -31.70 -3.87 -3.24
C LEU A 74 -33.16 -4.33 -3.40
N ASP A 75 -33.40 -5.41 -4.17
CA ASP A 75 -34.72 -5.99 -4.38
C ASP A 75 -34.62 -7.43 -4.92
N GLN A 76 -35.33 -8.38 -4.29
CA GLN A 76 -35.35 -9.79 -4.70
C GLN A 76 -35.86 -10.00 -6.13
N ARG A 77 -36.73 -9.11 -6.63
CA ARG A 77 -37.34 -9.19 -7.96
C ARG A 77 -36.34 -8.96 -9.09
N ILE A 78 -35.17 -8.37 -8.78
CA ILE A 78 -34.04 -8.26 -9.74
C ILE A 78 -33.49 -9.65 -10.08
N VAL A 79 -33.51 -10.58 -9.11
CA VAL A 79 -33.03 -11.94 -9.29
C VAL A 79 -34.17 -12.84 -9.81
N ASN A 80 -35.38 -12.69 -9.27
CA ASN A 80 -36.55 -13.43 -9.71
C ASN A 80 -37.81 -12.55 -9.74
N GLN A 81 -38.22 -12.17 -10.95
CA GLN A 81 -39.34 -11.22 -11.18
C GLN A 81 -40.71 -11.76 -10.76
N MET A 82 -40.84 -13.08 -10.56
CA MET A 82 -42.09 -13.71 -10.13
C MET A 82 -42.36 -13.58 -8.63
N LEU A 83 -41.37 -13.10 -7.85
CA LEU A 83 -41.53 -12.90 -6.42
C LEU A 83 -42.45 -11.71 -6.10
N PRO A 84 -43.19 -11.75 -4.98
CA PRO A 84 -44.11 -10.69 -4.61
C PRO A 84 -43.37 -9.38 -4.26
N ASP A 85 -44.07 -8.27 -4.45
CA ASP A 85 -43.67 -6.94 -3.99
C ASP A 85 -44.20 -6.72 -2.57
N GLU A 86 -43.32 -6.85 -1.58
CA GLU A 86 -43.70 -6.73 -0.17
C GLU A 86 -43.58 -5.27 0.33
N PRO A 87 -44.57 -4.75 1.08
CA PRO A 87 -44.57 -3.35 1.54
C PRO A 87 -43.35 -2.96 2.40
N GLY A 88 -42.80 -3.91 3.16
CA GLY A 88 -41.64 -3.67 4.04
C GLY A 88 -40.31 -3.49 3.31
N THR A 89 -40.26 -3.71 2.00
CA THR A 89 -39.02 -3.65 1.22
C THR A 89 -38.45 -2.24 1.16
N LYS A 90 -37.13 -2.20 1.00
CA LYS A 90 -36.33 -0.98 0.90
C LYS A 90 -36.79 -0.03 -0.22
N VAL A 91 -37.19 -0.58 -1.37
CA VAL A 91 -37.69 0.19 -2.52
C VAL A 91 -39.02 0.86 -2.17
N ASN A 92 -39.93 0.16 -1.49
CA ASN A 92 -41.23 0.71 -1.09
C ASN A 92 -41.10 1.82 -0.06
N GLN A 93 -40.25 1.64 0.95
CA GLN A 93 -39.94 2.71 1.91
C GLN A 93 -39.34 3.94 1.22
N CYS A 94 -38.52 3.75 0.17
CA CYS A 94 -38.00 4.86 -0.62
C CYS A 94 -39.10 5.60 -1.38
N VAL A 95 -40.03 4.88 -2.01
CA VAL A 95 -41.20 5.46 -2.70
C VAL A 95 -42.04 6.29 -1.73
N ASP A 96 -42.31 5.76 -0.54
CA ASP A 96 -43.13 6.45 0.46
C ASP A 96 -42.50 7.77 0.92
N ASN A 97 -41.18 7.76 1.19
CA ASN A 97 -40.44 8.98 1.51
C ASN A 97 -40.47 9.99 0.36
N ILE A 98 -40.23 9.54 -0.89
CA ILE A 98 -40.27 10.41 -2.08
C ILE A 98 -41.65 11.06 -2.22
N MET A 99 -42.72 10.29 -2.02
CA MET A 99 -44.10 10.78 -2.11
C MET A 99 -44.43 11.77 -1.00
N GLN A 100 -43.99 11.51 0.23
CA GLN A 100 -44.17 12.44 1.34
C GLN A 100 -43.48 13.78 1.04
N ILE A 101 -42.20 13.76 0.68
CA ILE A 101 -41.42 14.97 0.35
C ILE A 101 -42.01 15.71 -0.86
N TRP A 102 -42.52 14.98 -1.84
CA TRP A 102 -43.18 15.59 -3.00
C TRP A 102 -44.48 16.31 -2.62
N ARG A 103 -45.29 15.73 -1.74
CA ARG A 103 -46.53 16.34 -1.23
C ARG A 103 -46.23 17.57 -0.39
N ASP A 104 -45.28 17.47 0.54
CA ASP A 104 -44.88 18.55 1.44
C ASP A 104 -44.25 19.72 0.65
N GLY A 105 -43.38 19.40 -0.30
CA GLY A 105 -42.70 20.38 -1.17
C GLY A 105 -43.51 20.86 -2.36
N LYS A 106 -44.84 20.62 -2.41
CA LYS A 106 -45.66 20.93 -3.60
C LYS A 106 -45.72 22.43 -3.89
N ALA A 107 -45.82 23.28 -2.87
CA ALA A 107 -45.88 24.73 -3.01
C ALA A 107 -44.60 25.30 -3.63
N ASP A 108 -43.45 24.84 -3.15
CA ASP A 108 -42.13 25.36 -3.53
C ASP A 108 -41.49 24.60 -4.69
N LYS A 109 -42.21 23.63 -5.27
CA LYS A 109 -41.73 22.77 -6.36
C LYS A 109 -40.38 22.10 -6.05
N LEU A 110 -40.20 21.63 -4.82
CA LEU A 110 -38.96 21.00 -4.34
C LEU A 110 -38.61 19.74 -5.12
N THR A 111 -37.35 19.59 -5.51
CA THR A 111 -36.88 18.44 -6.30
C THR A 111 -36.09 17.45 -5.45
N GLN A 112 -35.94 16.24 -5.98
CA GLN A 112 -35.35 15.10 -5.30
C GLN A 112 -34.44 14.33 -6.27
N LEU A 113 -33.31 13.82 -5.76
CA LEU A 113 -32.42 12.91 -6.49
C LEU A 113 -32.50 11.51 -5.90
N VAL A 114 -32.56 10.50 -6.76
CA VAL A 114 -32.48 9.10 -6.36
C VAL A 114 -31.29 8.46 -7.06
N PHE A 115 -30.33 8.00 -6.27
CA PHE A 115 -29.16 7.26 -6.74
C PHE A 115 -29.39 5.76 -6.62
N CYS A 116 -29.22 5.06 -7.73
CA CYS A 116 -29.27 3.60 -7.81
C CYS A 116 -28.32 3.13 -8.93
N ASP A 117 -27.21 2.50 -8.57
CA ASP A 117 -26.22 1.98 -9.53
C ASP A 117 -26.59 0.59 -10.06
N ILE A 118 -27.38 -0.16 -9.29
CA ILE A 118 -27.88 -1.49 -9.65
C ILE A 118 -29.20 -1.35 -10.43
N SER A 119 -29.53 -2.31 -11.31
CA SER A 119 -30.82 -2.36 -12.03
C SER A 119 -31.09 -1.11 -12.90
N THR A 120 -30.04 -0.55 -13.52
CA THR A 120 -30.21 0.59 -14.43
C THR A 120 -30.93 0.17 -15.71
N PRO A 121 -31.81 1.02 -16.28
CA PRO A 121 -32.45 0.73 -17.55
C PRO A 121 -31.39 0.52 -18.63
N GLN A 122 -31.43 -0.60 -19.34
CA GLN A 122 -30.56 -0.78 -20.49
C GLN A 122 -30.98 0.25 -21.55
N ALA A 123 -30.02 1.09 -21.99
CA ALA A 123 -30.21 1.85 -23.20
C ALA A 123 -30.48 0.84 -24.33
N LYS A 124 -31.64 0.93 -25.00
CA LYS A 124 -31.92 0.14 -26.20
C LYS A 124 -30.67 0.18 -27.07
N ALA A 125 -30.08 -0.99 -27.34
CA ALA A 125 -28.80 -1.08 -28.02
C ALA A 125 -28.87 -0.23 -29.31
N PRO A 126 -28.00 0.78 -29.49
CA PRO A 126 -27.94 1.49 -30.76
C PRO A 126 -27.54 0.46 -31.82
N ALA A 127 -28.35 0.36 -32.87
CA ALA A 127 -28.07 -0.52 -33.99
C ALA A 127 -26.72 -0.13 -34.61
N SER A 128 -25.73 -1.02 -34.47
CA SER A 128 -24.41 -0.99 -35.12
C SER A 128 -23.45 0.15 -34.72
N LYS A 129 -22.17 -0.20 -34.62
CA LYS A 129 -21.03 0.68 -34.32
C LYS A 129 -20.70 1.72 -35.41
N ALA A 130 -21.57 1.94 -36.41
CA ALA A 130 -21.29 2.81 -37.56
C ALA A 130 -21.70 4.29 -37.35
N ALA A 131 -22.56 4.61 -36.38
CA ALA A 131 -23.17 5.95 -36.29
C ALA A 131 -22.38 6.99 -35.46
N LYS A 132 -21.21 6.66 -34.90
CA LYS A 132 -20.49 7.57 -33.98
C LYS A 132 -19.87 8.82 -34.62
N THR A 133 -19.97 9.01 -35.94
CA THR A 133 -19.28 10.11 -36.64
C THR A 133 -20.18 11.18 -37.24
N LEU A 134 -21.51 11.06 -37.21
CA LEU A 134 -22.41 12.05 -37.82
C LEU A 134 -23.66 12.28 -36.96
N ASP A 135 -23.69 13.38 -36.20
CA ASP A 135 -24.91 13.92 -35.59
C ASP A 135 -25.83 14.45 -36.70
N ASN A 136 -26.71 13.60 -37.25
CA ASN A 136 -27.68 13.97 -38.27
C ASN A 136 -29.12 13.70 -37.78
N PRO A 137 -30.01 14.72 -37.70
CA PRO A 137 -31.40 14.57 -37.28
C PRO A 137 -32.21 13.52 -38.06
N LEU A 138 -31.88 13.26 -39.32
CA LEU A 138 -32.53 12.23 -40.15
C LEU A 138 -32.17 10.80 -39.72
N LEU A 139 -30.97 10.58 -39.18
CA LEU A 139 -30.52 9.27 -38.71
C LEU A 139 -31.35 8.82 -37.50
N HIS A 140 -31.68 9.76 -36.61
CA HIS A 140 -32.52 9.50 -35.43
C HIS A 140 -33.97 9.16 -35.79
N ALA A 141 -34.50 9.73 -36.88
CA ALA A 141 -35.84 9.37 -37.36
C ALA A 141 -35.88 7.95 -37.95
N LEU A 142 -34.76 7.48 -38.54
CA LEU A 142 -34.62 6.14 -39.12
C LEU A 142 -34.31 5.06 -38.08
N GLU A 143 -33.62 5.37 -36.98
CA GLU A 143 -33.42 4.43 -35.85
C GLU A 143 -34.74 3.98 -35.21
N GLY A 144 -35.79 4.81 -35.27
CA GLY A 144 -37.13 4.47 -34.78
C GLY A 144 -37.95 3.56 -35.69
N ALA A 145 -37.49 3.30 -36.93
CA ALA A 145 -38.27 2.58 -37.95
C ALA A 145 -37.86 1.10 -38.12
N VAL A 146 -36.83 0.62 -37.41
CA VAL A 146 -36.38 -0.78 -37.47
C VAL A 146 -37.02 -1.55 -36.30
N PRO A 147 -37.92 -2.51 -36.54
CA PRO A 147 -38.46 -3.35 -35.48
C PRO A 147 -37.35 -4.32 -35.04
N LEU A 148 -36.79 -4.08 -33.85
CA LEU A 148 -35.98 -5.06 -33.15
C LEU A 148 -36.93 -6.05 -32.44
N PRO A 149 -36.56 -7.34 -32.30
CA PRO A 149 -37.36 -8.30 -31.56
C PRO A 149 -37.62 -7.77 -30.15
N GLU A 150 -38.88 -7.77 -29.73
CA GLU A 150 -39.31 -7.38 -28.39
C GLU A 150 -38.61 -8.30 -27.37
N GLN A 151 -37.60 -7.76 -26.69
CA GLN A 151 -37.08 -8.39 -25.48
C GLN A 151 -38.14 -8.23 -24.40
N GLU A 152 -38.45 -9.33 -23.69
CA GLU A 152 -39.35 -9.26 -22.53
C GLU A 152 -38.93 -8.13 -21.60
N PRO A 153 -39.88 -7.34 -21.07
CA PRO A 153 -39.56 -6.22 -20.19
C PRO A 153 -38.91 -6.76 -18.91
N VAL A 154 -37.59 -6.68 -18.85
CA VAL A 154 -36.82 -7.06 -17.66
C VAL A 154 -37.15 -6.08 -16.55
N PHE A 155 -37.52 -6.61 -15.37
CA PHE A 155 -37.77 -5.80 -14.18
C PHE A 155 -36.60 -4.83 -13.91
N THR A 156 -36.91 -3.54 -13.82
CA THR A 156 -35.96 -2.53 -13.34
C THR A 156 -36.54 -1.81 -12.14
N VAL A 157 -35.69 -1.54 -11.15
CA VAL A 157 -36.09 -0.76 -9.96
C VAL A 157 -36.50 0.67 -10.36
N TYR A 158 -35.94 1.20 -11.45
CA TYR A 158 -36.29 2.51 -11.97
C TYR A 158 -37.74 2.57 -12.45
N ASP A 159 -38.16 1.58 -13.25
CA ASP A 159 -39.52 1.51 -13.76
C ASP A 159 -40.52 1.18 -12.64
N ASP A 160 -40.15 0.31 -11.71
CA ASP A 160 -40.95 -0.04 -10.54
C ASP A 160 -41.23 1.21 -9.66
N ILE A 161 -40.19 1.98 -9.32
CA ILE A 161 -40.35 3.25 -8.58
C ILE A 161 -41.26 4.20 -9.36
N ARG A 162 -41.01 4.40 -10.66
CA ARG A 162 -41.83 5.30 -11.48
C ARG A 162 -43.30 4.89 -11.50
N GLN A 163 -43.59 3.60 -11.70
CA GLN A 163 -44.97 3.10 -11.72
C GLN A 163 -45.65 3.29 -10.37
N LYS A 164 -44.96 3.03 -9.26
CA LYS A 164 -45.48 3.23 -7.91
C LYS A 164 -45.76 4.70 -7.60
N LEU A 165 -44.85 5.61 -7.97
CA LEU A 165 -45.06 7.04 -7.81
C LEU A 165 -46.27 7.54 -8.61
N ILE A 166 -46.44 7.07 -9.85
CA ILE A 166 -47.60 7.41 -10.70
C ILE A 166 -48.90 6.85 -10.09
N ALA A 167 -48.89 5.60 -9.63
CA ALA A 167 -50.04 4.97 -8.99
C ALA A 167 -50.47 5.73 -7.72
N GLN A 168 -49.53 6.31 -6.98
CA GLN A 168 -49.81 7.16 -5.81
C GLN A 168 -50.16 8.63 -6.15
N GLY A 169 -50.26 8.97 -7.45
CA GLY A 169 -50.77 10.26 -7.93
C GLY A 169 -49.72 11.28 -8.39
N MET A 170 -48.44 10.90 -8.50
CA MET A 170 -47.42 11.78 -9.08
C MET A 170 -47.55 11.83 -10.62
N PRO A 171 -47.61 13.02 -11.24
CA PRO A 171 -47.63 13.13 -12.69
C PRO A 171 -46.35 12.55 -13.33
N ALA A 172 -46.51 11.77 -14.41
CA ALA A 172 -45.41 11.07 -15.05
C ALA A 172 -44.34 12.00 -15.66
N ASP A 173 -44.71 13.23 -16.01
CA ASP A 173 -43.82 14.29 -16.52
C ASP A 173 -42.90 14.88 -15.44
N GLN A 174 -43.22 14.66 -14.16
CA GLN A 174 -42.40 15.09 -13.03
C GLN A 174 -41.32 14.07 -12.65
N ILE A 175 -41.30 12.90 -13.28
CA ILE A 175 -40.34 11.82 -13.04
C ILE A 175 -39.47 11.69 -14.29
N ALA A 176 -38.15 11.72 -14.12
CA ALA A 176 -37.23 11.54 -15.24
C ALA A 176 -36.05 10.64 -14.90
N PHE A 177 -35.51 9.97 -15.91
CA PHE A 177 -34.32 9.15 -15.80
C PHE A 177 -33.16 9.82 -16.53
N ILE A 178 -31.99 9.92 -15.89
CA ILE A 178 -30.80 10.47 -16.57
C ILE A 178 -30.38 9.64 -17.79
N HIS A 179 -30.72 8.36 -17.82
CA HIS A 179 -30.36 7.41 -18.88
C HIS A 179 -31.09 7.70 -20.20
N GLU A 180 -32.24 8.37 -20.15
CA GLU A 180 -32.99 8.82 -21.35
C GLU A 180 -32.32 10.02 -22.03
N ALA A 181 -31.54 10.82 -21.27
CA ALA A 181 -30.78 11.96 -21.77
C ALA A 181 -29.38 11.54 -22.24
N ASN A 182 -29.30 10.96 -23.44
CA ASN A 182 -28.07 10.42 -24.02
C ASN A 182 -27.13 11.46 -24.66
N THR A 183 -27.60 12.67 -24.97
CA THR A 183 -26.79 13.77 -25.52
C THR A 183 -26.56 14.89 -24.51
N GLU A 184 -25.49 15.67 -24.67
CA GLU A 184 -25.22 16.82 -23.78
C GLU A 184 -26.34 17.87 -23.81
N VAL A 185 -26.95 18.08 -24.98
CA VAL A 185 -28.09 19.00 -25.14
C VAL A 185 -29.27 18.53 -24.32
N ARG A 186 -29.69 17.26 -24.46
CA ARG A 186 -30.78 16.68 -23.68
C ARG A 186 -30.50 16.68 -22.18
N LYS A 187 -29.25 16.46 -21.76
CA LYS A 187 -28.85 16.56 -20.35
C LYS A 187 -29.00 17.97 -19.82
N LYS A 188 -28.53 18.99 -20.55
CA LYS A 188 -28.68 20.40 -20.16
C LYS A 188 -30.15 20.80 -20.04
N GLU A 189 -30.99 20.37 -20.98
CA GLU A 189 -32.44 20.57 -20.93
C GLU A 189 -33.06 19.90 -19.71
N LEU A 190 -32.75 18.63 -19.45
CA LEU A 190 -33.23 17.91 -18.28
C LEU A 190 -32.81 18.60 -16.97
N PHE A 191 -31.55 19.03 -16.87
CA PHE A 191 -31.07 19.76 -15.68
C PHE A 191 -31.78 21.11 -15.50
N SER A 192 -32.11 21.80 -16.59
CA SER A 192 -32.94 23.01 -16.53
C SER A 192 -34.36 22.72 -16.02
N LYS A 193 -34.97 21.61 -16.47
CA LYS A 193 -36.29 21.18 -15.99
C LYS A 193 -36.29 20.81 -14.50
N VAL A 194 -35.21 20.21 -14.00
CA VAL A 194 -35.06 19.92 -12.56
C VAL A 194 -34.88 21.22 -11.77
N ARG A 195 -34.01 22.13 -12.20
CA ARG A 195 -33.79 23.43 -11.52
C ARG A 195 -35.06 24.29 -11.42
N THR A 196 -35.92 24.21 -12.42
CA THR A 196 -37.22 24.91 -12.44
C THR A 196 -38.35 24.18 -11.71
N GLY A 197 -38.12 22.94 -11.26
CA GLY A 197 -39.12 22.10 -10.61
C GLY A 197 -40.20 21.55 -11.55
N GLN A 198 -39.95 21.52 -12.86
CA GLN A 198 -40.80 20.81 -13.82
C GLN A 198 -40.62 19.29 -13.64
N VAL A 199 -39.37 18.84 -13.50
CA VAL A 199 -39.04 17.49 -13.05
C VAL A 199 -38.77 17.54 -11.56
N ARG A 200 -39.55 16.79 -10.78
CA ARG A 200 -39.50 16.76 -9.32
C ARG A 200 -38.67 15.60 -8.79
N VAL A 201 -38.59 14.49 -9.52
CA VAL A 201 -37.79 13.32 -9.14
C VAL A 201 -36.90 12.94 -10.30
N LEU A 202 -35.58 13.00 -10.10
CA LEU A 202 -34.58 12.56 -11.07
C LEU A 202 -33.85 11.32 -10.54
N LEU A 203 -33.99 10.21 -11.26
CA LEU A 203 -33.30 8.96 -10.95
C LEU A 203 -32.06 8.78 -11.82
N GLY A 204 -30.97 8.28 -11.24
CA GLY A 204 -29.79 7.94 -12.01
C GLY A 204 -28.68 7.22 -11.25
N SER A 205 -27.71 6.74 -12.01
CA SER A 205 -26.51 6.09 -11.47
C SER A 205 -25.43 7.12 -11.15
N THR A 206 -24.58 6.81 -10.18
CA THR A 206 -23.34 7.52 -9.87
C THR A 206 -22.49 7.73 -11.12
N ALA A 207 -22.40 6.74 -12.01
CA ALA A 207 -21.60 6.91 -13.23
C ALA A 207 -22.12 8.04 -14.15
N LYS A 208 -23.44 8.27 -14.18
CA LYS A 208 -24.08 9.28 -15.05
C LYS A 208 -24.31 10.63 -14.35
N MET A 209 -24.48 10.64 -13.03
CA MET A 209 -24.81 11.83 -12.23
C MET A 209 -23.71 12.24 -11.23
N GLY A 210 -22.72 11.39 -11.02
CA GLY A 210 -21.61 11.60 -10.09
C GLY A 210 -20.67 12.72 -10.50
N ALA A 211 -20.66 13.14 -11.77
CA ALA A 211 -19.90 14.28 -12.28
C ALA A 211 -20.75 15.20 -13.19
N GLY A 212 -20.55 16.51 -13.09
CA GLY A 212 -21.11 17.48 -14.06
C GLY A 212 -22.62 17.77 -13.97
N THR A 213 -23.32 17.23 -12.97
CA THR A 213 -24.77 17.46 -12.79
C THR A 213 -25.03 18.69 -11.90
N ASN A 214 -25.55 19.76 -12.50
CA ASN A 214 -25.90 21.02 -11.83
C ASN A 214 -27.43 21.14 -11.76
N VAL A 215 -28.01 20.75 -10.62
CA VAL A 215 -29.47 20.63 -10.39
C VAL A 215 -29.90 21.07 -8.98
N GLN A 216 -29.02 21.76 -8.26
CA GLN A 216 -29.16 22.01 -6.81
C GLN A 216 -30.22 23.04 -6.42
N ASP A 217 -30.68 23.91 -7.32
CA ASP A 217 -31.47 25.12 -6.98
C ASP A 217 -32.68 24.84 -6.05
N ARG A 218 -33.45 23.79 -6.32
CA ARG A 218 -34.65 23.41 -5.54
C ARG A 218 -34.52 22.04 -4.85
N LEU A 219 -33.32 21.49 -4.80
CA LEU A 219 -33.09 20.13 -4.37
C LEU A 219 -33.19 20.04 -2.84
N VAL A 220 -34.18 19.29 -2.33
CA VAL A 220 -34.43 19.16 -0.88
C VAL A 220 -33.99 17.80 -0.34
N ALA A 221 -34.04 16.75 -1.16
CA ALA A 221 -33.72 15.40 -0.72
C ALA A 221 -32.85 14.63 -1.72
N LEU A 222 -31.95 13.82 -1.17
CA LEU A 222 -31.13 12.85 -1.90
C LEU A 222 -31.36 11.47 -1.28
N HIS A 223 -31.64 10.49 -2.13
CA HIS A 223 -31.92 9.11 -1.75
C HIS A 223 -30.82 8.20 -2.29
N ASP A 224 -29.97 7.66 -1.40
CA ASP A 224 -29.01 6.62 -1.71
C ASP A 224 -29.69 5.25 -1.56
N LEU A 225 -30.27 4.76 -2.66
CA LEU A 225 -30.97 3.48 -2.68
C LEU A 225 -30.01 2.30 -2.71
N ASP A 226 -28.75 2.49 -3.10
CA ASP A 226 -27.70 1.48 -2.98
C ASP A 226 -26.37 2.10 -2.54
N CYS A 227 -25.53 1.27 -1.91
CA CYS A 227 -24.19 1.68 -1.50
C CYS A 227 -23.18 1.44 -2.65
N PRO A 228 -22.43 2.48 -3.09
CA PRO A 228 -21.31 2.31 -4.00
C PRO A 228 -20.07 1.77 -3.25
N TRP A 229 -19.07 1.28 -3.97
CA TRP A 229 -17.86 0.68 -3.37
C TRP A 229 -16.85 1.70 -2.84
N ARG A 230 -16.93 2.95 -3.31
CA ARG A 230 -15.94 3.99 -3.05
C ARG A 230 -16.55 5.10 -2.20
N PRO A 231 -15.91 5.50 -1.08
CA PRO A 231 -16.36 6.64 -0.31
C PRO A 231 -16.40 7.94 -1.13
N GLY A 232 -15.50 8.09 -2.09
CA GLY A 232 -15.48 9.22 -3.03
C GLY A 232 -16.76 9.34 -3.86
N ASP A 233 -17.41 8.23 -4.21
CA ASP A 233 -18.67 8.24 -4.95
C ASP A 233 -19.80 8.80 -4.08
N LEU A 234 -19.90 8.40 -2.81
CA LEU A 234 -20.86 8.98 -1.86
C LEU A 234 -20.61 10.47 -1.62
N ALA A 235 -19.34 10.89 -1.53
CA ALA A 235 -18.99 12.30 -1.42
C ALA A 235 -19.41 13.08 -2.68
N GLN A 236 -19.25 12.49 -3.87
CA GLN A 236 -19.72 13.09 -5.13
C GLN A 236 -21.23 13.19 -5.20
N ARG A 237 -21.97 12.15 -4.77
CA ARG A 237 -23.44 12.16 -4.66
C ARG A 237 -23.87 13.27 -3.69
N LYS A 238 -23.32 13.31 -2.48
CA LYS A 238 -23.60 14.35 -1.48
C LYS A 238 -23.32 15.76 -2.00
N GLY A 239 -22.22 15.95 -2.73
CA GLY A 239 -21.87 17.22 -3.37
C GLY A 239 -22.83 17.68 -4.47
N ARG A 240 -23.90 16.94 -4.79
CA ARG A 240 -25.02 17.38 -5.63
C ARG A 240 -26.07 18.16 -4.84
N ILE A 241 -26.20 17.89 -3.54
CA ILE A 241 -27.20 18.52 -2.66
C ILE A 241 -26.57 19.51 -1.68
N GLU A 242 -25.46 19.14 -1.05
CA GLU A 242 -24.64 20.01 -0.19
C GLU A 242 -23.72 20.86 -1.08
N ARG A 243 -24.29 21.90 -1.68
CA ARG A 243 -23.59 22.76 -2.62
C ARG A 243 -24.13 24.18 -2.58
N GLN A 244 -23.26 25.15 -2.87
CA GLN A 244 -23.65 26.53 -3.10
C GLN A 244 -24.70 26.63 -4.22
N GLY A 245 -25.67 27.53 -4.02
CA GLY A 245 -26.76 27.77 -4.97
C GLY A 245 -28.03 26.96 -4.69
N ASN A 246 -28.03 26.06 -3.71
CA ASN A 246 -29.28 25.46 -3.23
C ASN A 246 -30.08 26.53 -2.46
N GLN A 247 -31.37 26.66 -2.77
CA GLN A 247 -32.27 27.65 -2.14
C GLN A 247 -32.80 27.17 -0.79
N ASN A 248 -32.73 25.87 -0.51
CA ASN A 248 -33.17 25.29 0.75
C ASN A 248 -32.08 25.44 1.82
N PRO A 249 -32.39 25.95 3.03
CA PRO A 249 -31.40 26.05 4.11
C PRO A 249 -31.07 24.69 4.74
N LEU A 250 -32.02 23.76 4.73
CA LEU A 250 -31.89 22.39 5.23
C LEU A 250 -32.17 21.41 4.10
N VAL A 251 -31.34 20.38 3.98
CA VAL A 251 -31.49 19.30 3.00
C VAL A 251 -31.37 17.94 3.66
N HIS A 252 -32.01 16.93 3.10
CA HIS A 252 -32.09 15.60 3.68
C HIS A 252 -31.37 14.56 2.81
N VAL A 253 -30.55 13.72 3.43
CA VAL A 253 -29.87 12.59 2.78
C VAL A 253 -30.37 11.29 3.40
N TYR A 254 -31.12 10.53 2.62
CA TYR A 254 -31.69 9.24 3.00
C TYR A 254 -30.78 8.11 2.52
N ARG A 255 -30.39 7.23 3.44
CA ARG A 255 -29.62 6.01 3.15
C ARG A 255 -30.45 4.81 3.50
N TYR A 256 -30.66 3.96 2.52
CA TYR A 256 -31.52 2.80 2.67
C TYR A 256 -30.68 1.53 2.82
N VAL A 257 -30.94 0.75 3.86
CA VAL A 257 -30.21 -0.48 4.20
C VAL A 257 -31.20 -1.60 4.47
N THR A 258 -30.99 -2.77 3.87
CA THR A 258 -31.71 -3.99 4.25
C THR A 258 -30.89 -4.78 5.27
N GLU A 259 -31.44 -4.98 6.47
CA GLU A 259 -30.78 -5.71 7.56
C GLU A 259 -30.50 -7.17 7.18
N GLY A 260 -29.40 -7.75 7.67
CA GLY A 260 -29.05 -9.15 7.38
C GLY A 260 -28.70 -9.44 5.90
N THR A 261 -28.49 -8.40 5.09
CA THR A 261 -28.07 -8.53 3.70
C THR A 261 -26.69 -7.90 3.46
N PHE A 262 -26.21 -8.00 2.23
CA PHE A 262 -24.92 -7.44 1.80
C PHE A 262 -24.85 -5.91 1.92
N ASP A 263 -25.99 -5.21 1.98
CA ASP A 263 -26.02 -3.75 2.14
C ASP A 263 -25.33 -3.29 3.43
N ALA A 264 -25.62 -3.95 4.56
CA ALA A 264 -25.05 -3.58 5.86
C ALA A 264 -23.52 -3.67 5.84
N TYR A 265 -22.98 -4.71 5.19
CA TYR A 265 -21.55 -4.88 5.04
C TYR A 265 -20.93 -3.78 4.19
N LEU A 266 -21.54 -3.48 3.03
CA LEU A 266 -21.00 -2.48 2.11
C LEU A 266 -20.89 -1.11 2.78
N TRP A 267 -21.91 -0.71 3.55
CA TRP A 267 -21.86 0.52 4.32
C TRP A 267 -20.73 0.51 5.36
N GLN A 268 -20.50 -0.63 6.03
CA GLN A 268 -19.37 -0.79 6.96
C GLN A 268 -18.01 -0.74 6.24
N THR A 269 -17.86 -1.38 5.08
CA THR A 269 -16.63 -1.34 4.28
C THR A 269 -16.31 0.09 3.84
N VAL A 270 -17.32 0.81 3.35
CA VAL A 270 -17.17 2.22 2.95
C VAL A 270 -16.82 3.09 4.15
N GLU A 271 -17.43 2.84 5.32
CA GLU A 271 -17.08 3.55 6.56
C GLU A 271 -15.60 3.34 6.94
N ASN A 272 -15.12 2.09 6.90
CA ASN A 272 -13.73 1.76 7.20
C ASN A 272 -12.76 2.46 6.24
N LYS A 273 -13.03 2.43 4.93
CA LYS A 273 -12.26 3.18 3.93
C LYS A 273 -12.30 4.68 4.18
N GLN A 274 -13.46 5.24 4.53
CA GLN A 274 -13.60 6.65 4.84
C GLN A 274 -12.79 7.04 6.09
N LYS A 275 -12.74 6.18 7.12
CA LYS A 275 -11.90 6.38 8.30
C LYS A 275 -10.42 6.44 7.93
N PHE A 276 -9.94 5.51 7.11
CA PHE A 276 -8.57 5.52 6.57
C PHE A 276 -8.25 6.83 5.83
N ILE A 277 -9.10 7.22 4.87
CA ILE A 277 -8.95 8.48 4.12
C ILE A 277 -8.93 9.68 5.07
N SER A 278 -9.82 9.71 6.06
CA SER A 278 -9.92 10.80 7.03
C SER A 278 -8.68 10.91 7.92
N GLN A 279 -8.06 9.79 8.30
CA GLN A 279 -6.80 9.80 9.05
C GLN A 279 -5.67 10.45 8.25
N ILE A 280 -5.54 10.10 6.96
CA ILE A 280 -4.55 10.71 6.05
C ILE A 280 -4.83 12.20 5.88
N MET A 281 -6.08 12.59 5.60
CA MET A 281 -6.47 13.96 5.31
C MET A 281 -6.35 14.89 6.53
N THR A 282 -6.64 14.39 7.74
CA THR A 282 -6.65 15.22 8.95
C THR A 282 -5.32 15.21 9.72
N SER A 283 -4.51 14.14 9.60
CA SER A 283 -3.25 13.96 10.36
C SER A 283 -3.39 14.13 11.89
N LYS A 284 -4.61 14.08 12.44
CA LYS A 284 -4.87 14.22 13.88
C LYS A 284 -4.71 12.90 14.66
N SER A 285 -4.44 11.80 13.96
CA SER A 285 -4.27 10.49 14.58
C SER A 285 -2.78 10.22 14.88
N PRO A 286 -2.40 9.93 16.14
CA PRO A 286 -1.02 9.56 16.51
C PRO A 286 -0.63 8.15 16.02
N VAL A 287 -1.54 7.43 15.35
CA VAL A 287 -1.35 6.04 14.94
C VAL A 287 -0.40 5.98 13.74
N ARG A 288 0.75 5.31 13.93
CA ARG A 288 1.79 5.07 12.89
C ARG A 288 1.51 3.84 12.01
N SER A 289 0.34 3.23 12.12
CA SER A 289 -0.12 2.13 11.28
C SER A 289 -1.45 2.47 10.63
N CYS A 290 -1.58 2.18 9.35
CA CYS A 290 -2.81 2.37 8.59
C CYS A 290 -3.12 1.04 7.92
N ASP A 291 -4.25 0.44 8.25
CA ASP A 291 -4.71 -0.79 7.62
C ASP A 291 -5.73 -0.39 6.54
N ASP A 292 -5.45 -0.73 5.29
CA ASP A 292 -6.35 -0.56 4.15
C ASP A 292 -7.10 -1.87 3.88
N VAL A 293 -8.34 -1.77 3.41
CA VAL A 293 -9.20 -2.93 3.14
C VAL A 293 -9.22 -3.19 1.63
N ASP A 294 -8.71 -4.35 1.20
CA ASP A 294 -8.62 -4.72 -0.21
C ASP A 294 -10.01 -4.88 -0.89
N GLU A 295 -10.07 -4.58 -2.19
CA GLU A 295 -11.15 -3.72 -2.72
C GLU A 295 -12.19 -4.40 -3.62
N THR A 296 -12.13 -5.71 -3.90
CA THR A 296 -12.87 -6.24 -5.06
C THR A 296 -13.95 -7.28 -4.77
N ALA A 297 -13.80 -8.10 -3.75
CA ALA A 297 -14.78 -9.13 -3.40
C ALA A 297 -14.88 -9.28 -1.89
N LEU A 298 -16.09 -9.58 -1.41
CA LEU A 298 -16.24 -10.09 -0.05
C LEU A 298 -15.47 -11.40 0.08
N SER A 299 -14.69 -11.54 1.15
CA SER A 299 -14.04 -12.79 1.49
C SER A 299 -15.09 -13.84 1.88
N PHE A 300 -14.73 -15.12 1.79
CA PHE A 300 -15.62 -16.21 2.21
C PHE A 300 -16.07 -16.04 3.67
N ALA A 301 -15.17 -15.60 4.55
CA ALA A 301 -15.48 -15.35 5.96
C ALA A 301 -16.50 -14.21 6.13
N GLU A 302 -16.39 -13.14 5.35
CA GLU A 302 -17.32 -12.02 5.38
C GLU A 302 -18.71 -12.41 4.88
N ILE A 303 -18.80 -13.16 3.77
CA ILE A 303 -20.08 -13.69 3.28
C ILE A 303 -20.71 -14.61 4.33
N LYS A 304 -19.92 -15.50 4.93
CA LYS A 304 -20.42 -16.42 5.96
C LYS A 304 -20.87 -15.68 7.22
N ALA A 305 -20.17 -14.62 7.64
CA ALA A 305 -20.57 -13.76 8.75
C ALA A 305 -21.92 -13.10 8.50
N LEU A 306 -22.12 -12.58 7.29
CA LEU A 306 -23.37 -11.94 6.88
C LEU A 306 -24.55 -12.93 6.90
N CYS A 307 -24.34 -14.11 6.33
CA CYS A 307 -25.41 -15.11 6.19
C CYS A 307 -25.75 -15.82 7.51
N ALA A 308 -24.76 -16.00 8.39
CA ALA A 308 -24.98 -16.64 9.69
C ALA A 308 -25.53 -15.66 10.75
N GLY A 309 -25.32 -14.34 10.57
CA GLY A 309 -25.68 -13.33 11.56
C GLY A 309 -24.93 -13.50 12.88
N ASP A 310 -23.86 -14.31 12.93
CA ASP A 310 -23.10 -14.62 14.14
C ASP A 310 -21.96 -13.60 14.33
N PRO A 311 -22.02 -12.74 15.36
CA PRO A 311 -20.98 -11.74 15.64
C PRO A 311 -19.58 -12.35 15.84
N ARG A 312 -19.50 -13.65 16.20
CA ARG A 312 -18.24 -14.36 16.43
C ARG A 312 -17.40 -14.53 15.16
N ILE A 313 -18.02 -14.58 13.98
CA ILE A 313 -17.29 -14.72 12.70
C ILE A 313 -16.54 -13.42 12.39
N LYS A 314 -17.14 -12.27 12.70
CA LYS A 314 -16.49 -10.96 12.58
C LYS A 314 -15.30 -10.85 13.55
N GLU A 315 -15.51 -11.24 14.81
CA GLU A 315 -14.45 -11.28 15.81
C GLU A 315 -13.26 -12.14 15.36
N ARG A 316 -13.54 -13.31 14.76
CA ARG A 316 -12.50 -14.19 14.23
C ARG A 316 -11.69 -13.51 13.12
N MET A 317 -12.36 -12.83 12.19
CA MET A 317 -11.69 -12.16 11.06
C MET A 317 -10.78 -11.03 11.53
N ASP A 318 -11.27 -10.18 12.45
CA ASP A 318 -10.48 -9.10 13.02
C ASP A 318 -9.24 -9.68 13.73
N LEU A 319 -9.41 -10.76 14.50
CA LEU A 319 -8.31 -11.46 15.16
C LEU A 319 -7.33 -12.10 14.17
N ASP A 320 -7.78 -12.63 13.03
CA ASP A 320 -6.91 -13.26 12.04
C ASP A 320 -5.96 -12.25 11.38
N VAL A 321 -6.47 -11.06 11.05
CA VAL A 321 -5.67 -9.94 10.55
C VAL A 321 -4.63 -9.52 11.59
N GLU A 322 -5.06 -9.35 12.84
CA GLU A 322 -4.17 -8.95 13.94
C GLU A 322 -3.10 -10.01 14.23
N VAL A 323 -3.47 -11.29 14.29
CA VAL A 323 -2.54 -12.40 14.51
C VAL A 323 -1.54 -12.51 13.36
N SER A 324 -1.99 -12.34 12.12
CA SER A 324 -1.10 -12.34 10.93
C SER A 324 -0.06 -11.22 11.00
N ARG A 325 -0.50 -10.00 11.35
CA ARG A 325 0.38 -8.85 11.56
C ARG A 325 1.38 -9.10 12.70
N LEU A 326 0.92 -9.62 13.84
CA LEU A 326 1.78 -9.93 14.99
C LEU A 326 2.79 -11.05 14.68
N LYS A 327 2.41 -12.08 13.91
CA LYS A 327 3.31 -13.13 13.42
C LYS A 327 4.41 -12.56 12.52
N LEU A 328 4.08 -11.63 11.62
CA LEU A 328 5.06 -10.95 10.78
C LEU A 328 6.06 -10.15 11.62
N MET A 329 5.57 -9.36 12.60
CA MET A 329 6.42 -8.61 13.52
C MET A 329 7.35 -9.51 14.35
N LYS A 330 6.86 -10.69 14.76
CA LYS A 330 7.67 -11.70 15.45
C LYS A 330 8.75 -12.29 14.54
N ALA A 331 8.43 -12.59 13.28
CA ALA A 331 9.39 -13.09 12.31
C ALA A 331 10.51 -12.07 12.00
N ASP A 332 10.16 -10.78 11.90
CA ASP A 332 11.14 -9.70 11.75
C ASP A 332 12.04 -9.56 12.99
N HIS A 333 11.43 -9.60 14.19
CA HIS A 333 12.17 -9.61 15.45
C HIS A 333 13.16 -10.78 15.53
N GLN A 334 12.73 -12.01 15.20
CA GLN A 334 13.62 -13.18 15.16
C GLN A 334 14.75 -13.02 14.14
N SER A 335 14.45 -12.48 12.95
CA SER A 335 15.46 -12.21 11.93
C SER A 335 16.49 -11.18 12.40
N LYS A 336 16.05 -10.15 13.13
CA LYS A 336 16.92 -9.15 13.77
C LYS A 336 17.83 -9.81 14.82
N GLN A 337 17.29 -10.68 15.67
CA GLN A 337 18.08 -11.42 16.68
C GLN A 337 19.20 -12.23 16.01
N TYR A 338 18.89 -13.04 14.99
CA TYR A 338 19.91 -13.83 14.29
C TYR A 338 20.99 -12.99 13.62
N ARG A 339 20.62 -11.83 13.05
CA ARG A 339 21.60 -10.90 12.45
C ARG A 339 22.54 -10.33 13.51
N LEU A 340 22.00 -9.91 14.67
CA LEU A 340 22.81 -9.40 15.76
C LEU A 340 23.74 -10.48 16.33
N GLU A 341 23.26 -11.72 16.48
CA GLU A 341 24.10 -12.85 16.90
C GLU A 341 25.28 -13.08 15.95
N ASP A 342 25.03 -13.09 14.63
CA ASP A 342 26.09 -13.27 13.63
C ASP A 342 27.09 -12.09 13.65
N GLN A 343 26.59 -10.87 13.86
CA GLN A 343 27.46 -9.69 14.04
C GLN A 343 28.35 -9.79 15.27
N LEU A 344 27.80 -10.21 16.41
CA LEU A 344 28.54 -10.39 17.67
C LEU A 344 29.60 -11.50 17.59
N LEU A 345 29.29 -12.59 16.88
CA LEU A 345 30.17 -13.76 16.82
C LEU A 345 31.27 -13.65 15.76
N LYS A 346 31.01 -12.98 14.63
CA LYS A 346 31.94 -12.95 13.49
C LYS A 346 32.41 -11.54 13.16
N TYR A 347 31.46 -10.65 12.88
CA TYR A 347 31.78 -9.33 12.32
C TYR A 347 32.56 -8.44 13.30
N PHE A 348 32.04 -8.23 14.51
CA PHE A 348 32.71 -7.35 15.47
C PHE A 348 34.09 -7.88 15.89
N PRO A 349 34.30 -9.16 16.24
CA PRO A 349 35.63 -9.68 16.55
C PRO A 349 36.64 -9.51 15.41
N GLU A 350 36.23 -9.77 14.17
CA GLU A 350 37.09 -9.65 12.99
C GLU A 350 37.51 -8.19 12.72
N GLU A 351 36.56 -7.25 12.73
CA GLU A 351 36.86 -5.83 12.49
C GLU A 351 37.62 -5.20 13.66
N ILE A 352 37.34 -5.59 14.92
CA ILE A 352 38.10 -5.13 16.09
C ILE A 352 39.57 -5.55 15.99
N GLU A 353 39.87 -6.82 15.67
CA GLU A 353 41.25 -7.30 15.54
C GLU A 353 41.98 -6.61 14.38
N LYS A 354 41.29 -6.39 13.25
CA LYS A 354 41.81 -5.65 12.11
C LYS A 354 42.17 -4.20 12.47
N HIS A 355 41.29 -3.49 13.19
CA HIS A 355 41.54 -2.11 13.61
C HIS A 355 42.63 -2.00 14.68
N LYS A 356 42.73 -2.96 15.61
CA LYS A 356 43.88 -3.07 16.52
C LYS A 356 45.20 -3.26 15.76
N GLY A 357 45.18 -4.09 14.72
CA GLY A 357 46.32 -4.27 13.81
C GLY A 357 46.73 -2.97 13.13
N PHE A 358 45.77 -2.18 12.63
CA PHE A 358 46.06 -0.87 12.04
C PHE A 358 46.65 0.12 13.03
N ILE A 359 46.11 0.20 14.25
CA ILE A 359 46.63 1.07 15.31
C ILE A 359 48.09 0.71 15.61
N LYS A 360 48.38 -0.57 15.86
CA LYS A 360 49.74 -1.04 16.12
C LYS A 360 50.70 -0.74 14.96
N GLY A 361 50.25 -0.92 13.72
CA GLY A 361 51.04 -0.60 12.53
C GLY A 361 51.36 0.90 12.44
N PHE A 362 50.35 1.76 12.64
CA PHE A 362 50.55 3.21 12.62
C PHE A 362 51.41 3.72 13.78
N GLU A 363 51.29 3.14 14.98
CA GLU A 363 52.14 3.48 16.13
C GLU A 363 53.61 3.14 15.83
N SER A 364 53.88 1.95 15.31
CA SER A 364 55.23 1.53 14.91
C SER A 364 55.80 2.43 13.81
N ASP A 365 54.98 2.81 12.83
CA ASP A 365 55.43 3.68 11.74
C ASP A 365 55.68 5.11 12.26
N LEU A 366 54.86 5.63 13.18
CA LEU A 366 55.11 6.94 13.80
C LEU A 366 56.42 6.98 14.59
N GLU A 367 56.80 5.89 15.26
CA GLU A 367 58.12 5.76 15.92
C GLU A 367 59.26 5.86 14.90
N VAL A 368 59.14 5.19 13.75
CA VAL A 368 60.12 5.28 12.65
C VAL A 368 60.21 6.72 12.12
N LEU A 369 59.08 7.39 11.95
CA LEU A 369 59.03 8.79 11.50
C LEU A 369 59.66 9.75 12.51
N ALA A 370 59.44 9.51 13.81
CA ALA A 370 60.02 10.29 14.90
C ALA A 370 61.55 10.10 15.00
N ALA A 371 62.05 8.89 14.75
CA ALA A 371 63.49 8.62 14.66
C ALA A 371 64.17 9.31 13.46
N HIS A 372 63.39 9.70 12.43
CA HIS A 372 63.86 10.39 11.22
C HIS A 372 63.15 11.75 11.03
N PRO A 373 63.39 12.75 11.90
CA PRO A 373 62.67 14.02 11.88
C PRO A 373 62.90 14.81 10.59
N HIS A 374 61.92 15.64 10.20
CA HIS A 374 62.05 16.59 9.09
C HIS A 374 62.63 17.91 9.63
N PRO A 375 63.82 18.34 9.19
CA PRO A 375 64.38 19.64 9.55
C PRO A 375 63.58 20.76 8.88
N GLU A 376 63.27 21.84 9.61
CA GLU A 376 62.52 22.98 9.06
C GLU A 376 63.29 23.72 7.96
N ASP A 377 64.63 23.75 8.03
CA ASP A 377 65.51 24.51 7.12
C ASP A 377 66.42 23.66 6.21
N SER A 378 66.36 22.33 6.28
CA SER A 378 67.24 21.45 5.47
C SER A 378 66.56 20.18 4.96
N PHE A 379 67.01 19.69 3.81
CA PHE A 379 66.53 18.43 3.23
C PHE A 379 67.34 17.26 3.79
N VAL A 380 66.66 16.27 4.38
CA VAL A 380 67.29 15.07 4.99
C VAL A 380 68.04 14.22 3.97
N GLY A 381 67.73 14.42 2.69
CA GLY A 381 68.20 13.60 1.60
C GLY A 381 67.25 12.45 1.31
N MET A 382 67.18 12.06 0.04
CA MET A 382 66.39 10.92 -0.41
C MET A 382 67.29 10.01 -1.23
N GLU A 383 67.19 8.70 -0.98
CA GLU A 383 67.90 7.72 -1.78
C GLU A 383 66.99 7.29 -2.93
N ILE A 384 67.46 7.48 -4.17
CA ILE A 384 66.77 6.99 -5.36
C ILE A 384 67.78 6.20 -6.17
N ARG A 385 67.45 4.93 -6.50
CA ARG A 385 68.31 4.03 -7.29
C ARG A 385 69.73 3.85 -6.71
N GLY A 386 69.90 4.00 -5.40
CA GLY A 386 71.19 3.87 -4.72
C GLY A 386 72.01 5.18 -4.65
N ASP A 387 71.53 6.26 -5.26
CA ASP A 387 72.16 7.58 -5.17
C ASP A 387 71.51 8.40 -4.04
N LEU A 388 72.33 8.90 -3.12
CA LEU A 388 71.90 9.78 -2.04
C LEU A 388 71.82 11.23 -2.53
N LEU A 389 70.60 11.74 -2.69
CA LEU A 389 70.35 13.09 -3.20
C LEU A 389 70.03 14.02 -2.03
N THR A 390 70.88 15.04 -1.82
CA THR A 390 70.74 16.02 -0.72
C THR A 390 70.16 17.36 -1.15
N ASP A 391 69.91 17.55 -2.45
CA ASP A 391 69.25 18.73 -3.01
C ASP A 391 67.80 18.42 -3.41
N LYS A 392 66.86 19.30 -3.04
CA LYS A 392 65.41 19.11 -3.25
C LYS A 392 65.03 19.05 -4.73
N GLU A 393 65.71 19.81 -5.58
CA GLU A 393 65.38 19.89 -7.01
C GLU A 393 65.89 18.64 -7.74
N ASN A 394 67.12 18.22 -7.42
CA ASN A 394 67.69 16.98 -7.93
C ASN A 394 66.92 15.74 -7.45
N ALA A 395 66.51 15.70 -6.17
CA ALA A 395 65.72 14.61 -5.62
C ALA A 395 64.32 14.48 -6.26
N GLY A 396 63.64 15.61 -6.49
CA GLY A 396 62.36 15.62 -7.19
C GLY A 396 62.47 15.22 -8.66
N ALA A 397 63.53 15.65 -9.35
CA ALA A 397 63.77 15.28 -10.75
C ALA A 397 64.08 13.79 -10.91
N ALA A 398 64.98 13.27 -10.06
CA ALA A 398 65.31 11.85 -10.03
C ALA A 398 64.09 10.96 -9.68
N LEU A 399 63.18 11.45 -8.83
CA LEU A 399 61.94 10.75 -8.51
C LEU A 399 61.03 10.62 -9.74
N LEU A 400 60.86 11.72 -10.49
CA LEU A 400 60.03 11.72 -11.70
C LEU A 400 60.64 10.86 -12.81
N ASP A 401 61.95 10.89 -12.98
CA ASP A 401 62.64 10.02 -13.92
C ASP A 401 62.53 8.55 -13.51
N ALA A 402 62.60 8.26 -12.21
CA ALA A 402 62.31 6.94 -11.67
C ALA A 402 60.89 6.46 -11.98
N CYS A 403 59.90 7.36 -11.94
CA CYS A 403 58.51 7.04 -12.27
C CYS A 403 58.32 6.71 -13.76
N LYS A 404 59.00 7.40 -14.69
CA LYS A 404 58.84 7.19 -16.15
C LYS A 404 59.20 5.79 -16.62
N GLU A 405 60.08 5.11 -15.88
CA GLU A 405 60.47 3.72 -16.17
C GLU A 405 59.46 2.69 -15.65
N VAL A 406 58.61 3.06 -14.69
CA VAL A 406 57.54 2.20 -14.17
C VAL A 406 56.32 2.33 -15.09
N LYS A 407 56.07 1.30 -15.90
CA LYS A 407 54.93 1.24 -16.82
C LYS A 407 53.86 0.24 -16.40
N THR A 408 54.08 -0.44 -15.28
CA THR A 408 53.25 -1.53 -14.76
C THR A 408 52.51 -1.10 -13.51
N SER A 409 51.39 -1.76 -13.25
CA SER A 409 50.63 -1.59 -12.00
C SER A 409 51.31 -2.24 -10.80
N ASP A 410 52.31 -3.11 -11.02
CA ASP A 410 53.04 -3.76 -9.95
C ASP A 410 54.01 -2.78 -9.27
N PRO A 411 54.03 -2.69 -7.92
CA PRO A 411 54.91 -1.79 -7.20
C PRO A 411 56.40 -2.09 -7.45
N VAL A 412 57.12 -1.13 -8.03
CA VAL A 412 58.57 -1.22 -8.24
C VAL A 412 59.29 -0.42 -7.16
N GLN A 413 60.20 -1.04 -6.42
CA GLN A 413 61.00 -0.35 -5.41
C GLN A 413 62.01 0.58 -6.08
N ILE A 414 61.98 1.86 -5.70
CA ILE A 414 62.79 2.91 -6.34
C ILE A 414 63.81 3.55 -5.38
N GLY A 415 63.69 3.33 -4.07
CA GLY A 415 64.59 3.96 -3.11
C GLY A 415 64.11 3.93 -1.66
N SER A 416 64.62 4.85 -0.85
CA SER A 416 64.26 5.02 0.55
C SER A 416 64.14 6.50 0.94
N TYR A 417 63.18 6.83 1.80
CA TYR A 417 62.99 8.18 2.33
C TYR A 417 62.51 8.13 3.77
N ARG A 418 63.21 8.86 4.65
CA ARG A 418 62.89 9.02 6.09
C ARG A 418 62.57 7.69 6.81
N GLY A 419 63.34 6.64 6.50
CA GLY A 419 63.19 5.31 7.12
C GLY A 419 62.19 4.38 6.43
N TYR A 420 61.50 4.81 5.37
CA TYR A 420 60.55 3.99 4.61
C TYR A 420 61.11 3.56 3.27
N ALA A 421 60.85 2.31 2.88
CA ALA A 421 61.12 1.84 1.53
C ALA A 421 60.09 2.43 0.56
N MET A 422 60.57 3.08 -0.50
CA MET A 422 59.74 3.70 -1.52
C MET A 422 59.52 2.75 -2.70
N SER A 423 58.25 2.51 -3.04
CA SER A 423 57.86 1.81 -4.26
C SER A 423 56.90 2.68 -5.07
N VAL A 424 56.95 2.63 -6.40
CA VAL A 424 56.02 3.35 -7.28
C VAL A 424 55.17 2.35 -8.05
N GLU A 425 53.88 2.65 -8.16
CA GLU A 425 52.95 1.97 -9.07
C GLU A 425 52.33 2.99 -10.04
N PHE A 426 52.09 2.56 -11.28
CA PHE A 426 51.41 3.38 -12.28
C PHE A 426 49.98 2.89 -12.50
N SER A 427 49.00 3.79 -12.33
CA SER A 427 47.60 3.49 -12.60
C SER A 427 47.23 3.89 -14.04
N ALA A 428 47.16 2.93 -14.95
CA ALA A 428 46.80 3.18 -16.35
C ALA A 428 45.41 3.83 -16.53
N TRP A 429 44.47 3.53 -15.63
CA TRP A 429 43.11 4.10 -15.66
C TRP A 429 43.06 5.56 -15.23
N LYS A 430 43.83 5.93 -14.19
CA LYS A 430 43.88 7.32 -13.67
C LYS A 430 44.95 8.17 -14.35
N GLN A 431 45.87 7.56 -15.10
CA GLN A 431 47.06 8.20 -15.66
C GLN A 431 47.92 8.92 -14.61
N GLU A 432 48.00 8.34 -13.41
CA GLU A 432 48.70 8.91 -12.25
C GLU A 432 49.69 7.90 -11.66
N TYR A 433 50.80 8.42 -11.15
CA TYR A 433 51.77 7.66 -10.38
C TYR A 433 51.45 7.74 -8.89
N THR A 434 51.44 6.60 -8.21
CA THR A 434 51.28 6.55 -6.75
C THR A 434 52.56 6.06 -6.11
N LEU A 435 53.12 6.87 -5.21
CA LEU A 435 54.21 6.45 -4.35
C LEU A 435 53.65 5.70 -3.15
N LEU A 436 54.19 4.52 -2.90
CA LEU A 436 53.97 3.68 -1.75
C LEU A 436 55.19 3.75 -0.83
N LEU A 437 55.01 4.28 0.38
CA LEU A 437 56.00 4.27 1.45
C LEU A 437 55.67 3.07 2.34
N LYS A 438 56.51 2.03 2.29
CA LYS A 438 56.31 0.78 3.02
C LYS A 438 57.00 0.85 4.38
N GLY A 439 56.19 0.80 5.44
CA GLY A 439 56.56 0.47 6.82
C GLY A 439 55.82 -0.81 7.26
N GLN A 440 55.32 -0.85 8.49
CA GLN A 440 54.32 -1.85 8.89
C GLN A 440 52.98 -1.63 8.18
N MET A 441 52.64 -0.36 7.92
CA MET A 441 51.56 0.05 7.05
C MET A 441 52.10 0.54 5.70
N THR A 442 51.23 0.55 4.69
CA THR A 442 51.53 1.19 3.41
C THR A 442 50.93 2.58 3.38
N HIS A 443 51.77 3.61 3.22
CA HIS A 443 51.34 5.00 3.05
C HIS A 443 51.41 5.38 1.59
N ARG A 444 50.42 6.13 1.12
CA ARG A 444 50.25 6.43 -0.31
C ARG A 444 50.31 7.93 -0.54
N ALA A 445 51.06 8.36 -1.54
CA ALA A 445 51.11 9.74 -2.01
C ALA A 445 50.98 9.76 -3.53
N THR A 446 49.98 10.47 -4.05
CA THR A 446 49.82 10.68 -5.50
C THR A 446 50.86 11.68 -5.99
N LEU A 447 51.65 11.30 -6.98
CA LEU A 447 52.69 12.14 -7.57
C LEU A 447 52.11 12.92 -8.76
N GLY A 448 52.42 14.22 -8.82
CA GLY A 448 52.13 15.10 -9.95
C GLY A 448 53.35 15.36 -10.82
N THR A 449 53.29 16.37 -11.69
CA THR A 449 54.36 16.72 -12.63
C THR A 449 55.44 17.65 -12.05
N ASP A 450 55.19 18.27 -10.90
CA ASP A 450 56.10 19.21 -10.26
C ASP A 450 57.11 18.49 -9.32
N PRO A 451 58.43 18.56 -9.59
CA PRO A 451 59.48 17.94 -8.78
C PRO A 451 59.43 18.32 -7.30
N ARG A 452 59.28 19.62 -6.98
CA ARG A 452 59.31 20.10 -5.59
C ARG A 452 58.00 19.83 -4.87
N GLY A 453 56.86 20.07 -5.55
CA GLY A 453 55.54 19.76 -5.00
C GLY A 453 55.35 18.28 -4.67
N ASN A 454 56.02 17.36 -5.37
CA ASN A 454 55.99 15.94 -5.04
C ASN A 454 56.64 15.62 -3.69
N LEU A 455 57.76 16.24 -3.36
CA LEU A 455 58.37 16.09 -2.03
C LEU A 455 57.43 16.58 -0.93
N THR A 456 56.78 17.72 -1.14
CA THR A 456 55.75 18.24 -0.20
C THR A 456 54.55 17.29 -0.09
N ARG A 457 54.09 16.65 -1.18
CA ARG A 457 53.00 15.65 -1.12
C ARG A 457 53.41 14.40 -0.32
N ILE A 458 54.65 13.95 -0.45
CA ILE A 458 55.21 12.83 0.31
C ILE A 458 55.26 13.19 1.80
N ASP A 459 55.81 14.36 2.15
CA ASP A 459 55.87 14.82 3.53
C ASP A 459 54.47 15.03 4.13
N ASN A 460 53.51 15.55 3.36
CA ASN A 460 52.12 15.66 3.80
C ASN A 460 51.47 14.28 4.06
N ALA A 461 51.75 13.27 3.23
CA ALA A 461 51.23 11.92 3.42
C ALA A 461 51.78 11.26 4.70
N LEU A 462 53.04 11.52 5.04
CA LEU A 462 53.66 11.13 6.31
C LEU A 462 53.09 11.94 7.48
N ALA A 463 52.91 13.26 7.32
CA ALA A 463 52.37 14.15 8.36
C ALA A 463 50.90 13.86 8.71
N GLN A 464 50.14 13.22 7.83
CA GLN A 464 48.75 12.79 8.10
C GLN A 464 48.64 11.49 8.91
N MET A 465 49.75 10.79 9.18
CA MET A 465 49.74 9.54 9.96
C MET A 465 49.06 9.68 11.34
N PRO A 466 49.31 10.73 12.15
CA PRO A 466 48.64 10.89 13.44
C PRO A 466 47.13 11.01 13.31
N GLN A 467 46.64 11.75 12.31
CA GLN A 467 45.21 11.88 12.06
C GLN A 467 44.58 10.54 11.64
N ARG A 468 45.29 9.73 10.85
CA ARG A 468 44.84 8.38 10.47
C ARG A 468 44.83 7.41 11.65
N LEU A 469 45.80 7.52 12.56
CA LEU A 469 45.83 6.77 13.81
C LEU A 469 44.61 7.13 14.69
N GLU A 470 44.34 8.42 14.89
CA GLU A 470 43.18 8.86 15.65
C GLU A 470 41.85 8.43 14.99
N ALA A 471 41.76 8.46 13.65
CA ALA A 471 40.60 7.91 12.95
C ALA A 471 40.43 6.40 13.17
N ALA A 472 41.54 5.63 13.18
CA ALA A 472 41.50 4.19 13.44
C ALA A 472 41.08 3.88 14.89
N LYS A 473 41.56 4.67 15.88
CA LYS A 473 41.13 4.57 17.28
C LYS A 473 39.65 4.92 17.44
N ALA A 474 39.18 6.01 16.83
CA ALA A 474 37.77 6.39 16.87
C ALA A 474 36.85 5.32 16.25
N GLN A 475 37.28 4.67 15.16
CA GLN A 475 36.53 3.54 14.59
C GLN A 475 36.53 2.33 15.52
N LEU A 476 37.64 2.03 16.18
CA LEU A 476 37.71 0.94 17.16
C LEU A 476 36.76 1.19 18.34
N ASP A 477 36.75 2.41 18.88
CA ASP A 477 35.83 2.80 19.96
C ASP A 477 34.36 2.70 19.52
N ASN A 478 34.06 3.13 18.29
CA ASN A 478 32.73 3.00 17.71
C ASN A 478 32.31 1.52 17.57
N LEU A 479 33.21 0.65 17.10
CA LEU A 479 32.95 -0.79 17.01
C LEU A 479 32.68 -1.40 18.40
N TYR A 480 33.39 -0.99 19.44
CA TYR A 480 33.10 -1.42 20.81
C TYR A 480 31.72 -0.94 21.29
N GLN A 481 31.37 0.33 21.06
CA GLN A 481 30.04 0.86 21.41
C GLN A 481 28.91 0.14 20.67
N GLN A 482 29.08 -0.12 19.36
CA GLN A 482 28.12 -0.88 18.57
C GLN A 482 28.01 -2.33 19.06
N GLN A 483 29.12 -2.96 19.42
CA GLN A 483 29.14 -4.31 19.96
C GLN A 483 28.36 -4.36 21.29
N ASP A 484 28.55 -3.39 22.18
CA ASP A 484 27.87 -3.34 23.47
C ASP A 484 26.37 -3.04 23.31
N ALA A 485 25.99 -2.10 22.43
CA ALA A 485 24.60 -1.88 22.08
C ALA A 485 23.93 -3.13 21.47
N ALA A 486 24.66 -3.88 20.62
CA ALA A 486 24.18 -5.14 20.06
C ALA A 486 24.03 -6.22 21.15
N LYS A 487 24.97 -6.32 22.11
CA LYS A 487 24.85 -7.26 23.25
C LYS A 487 23.64 -6.96 24.13
N GLU A 488 23.31 -5.68 24.34
CA GLU A 488 22.11 -5.29 25.10
C GLU A 488 20.81 -5.64 24.37
N GLU A 489 20.76 -5.46 23.05
CA GLU A 489 19.58 -5.75 22.24
C GLU A 489 19.33 -7.26 22.00
N VAL A 490 20.40 -8.05 21.98
CA VAL A 490 20.31 -9.50 21.79
C VAL A 490 19.63 -10.16 22.99
N GLY A 491 18.65 -11.02 22.71
CA GLY A 491 17.88 -11.72 23.74
C GLY A 491 16.73 -10.93 24.35
N LYS A 492 16.53 -9.65 24.00
CA LYS A 492 15.31 -8.93 24.40
C LYS A 492 14.08 -9.65 23.85
N PRO A 493 13.04 -9.89 24.66
CA PRO A 493 11.84 -10.58 24.21
C PRO A 493 11.04 -9.73 23.22
N PHE A 494 10.23 -10.40 22.41
CA PHE A 494 9.27 -9.73 21.53
C PHE A 494 8.19 -9.05 22.39
N LEU A 495 8.04 -7.73 22.26
CA LEU A 495 7.15 -6.92 23.11
C LEU A 495 5.69 -7.39 23.11
N TYR A 496 5.21 -7.91 21.97
CA TYR A 496 3.81 -8.34 21.80
C TYR A 496 3.64 -9.86 21.88
N GLU A 497 4.55 -10.56 22.56
CA GLU A 497 4.51 -12.03 22.68
C GLU A 497 3.25 -12.51 23.40
N GLU A 498 2.87 -11.85 24.51
CA GLU A 498 1.65 -12.19 25.25
C GLU A 498 0.38 -11.86 24.47
N GLU A 499 0.35 -10.72 23.78
CA GLU A 499 -0.78 -10.30 22.93
C GLU A 499 -0.96 -11.26 21.75
N LEU A 500 0.12 -11.66 21.08
CA LEU A 500 0.07 -12.66 20.02
C LEU A 500 -0.46 -13.99 20.57
N ARG A 501 -0.03 -14.39 21.76
CA ARG A 501 -0.49 -15.64 22.40
C ARG A 501 -1.97 -15.57 22.75
N SER A 502 -2.45 -14.48 23.33
CA SER A 502 -3.86 -14.31 23.73
C SER A 502 -4.78 -14.25 22.51
N LYS A 503 -4.42 -13.46 21.49
CA LYS A 503 -5.22 -13.33 20.27
C LYS A 503 -5.27 -14.62 19.47
N ASN A 504 -4.14 -15.34 19.37
CA ASN A 504 -4.09 -16.63 18.70
C ASN A 504 -4.90 -17.70 19.48
N ALA A 505 -4.91 -17.67 20.81
CA ALA A 505 -5.75 -18.57 21.62
C ALA A 505 -7.25 -18.28 21.40
N ARG A 506 -7.65 -17.00 21.37
CA ARG A 506 -9.03 -16.60 21.09
C ARG A 506 -9.46 -16.98 19.67
N LEU A 507 -8.57 -16.84 18.69
CA LEU A 507 -8.82 -17.27 17.32
C LEU A 507 -9.09 -18.78 17.26
N VAL A 508 -8.27 -19.61 17.92
CA VAL A 508 -8.51 -21.06 18.01
C VAL A 508 -9.85 -21.38 18.71
N GLU A 509 -10.18 -20.67 19.79
CA GLU A 509 -11.47 -20.84 20.47
C GLU A 509 -12.64 -20.55 19.52
N LEU A 510 -12.58 -19.43 18.79
CA LEU A 510 -13.60 -19.06 17.81
C LEU A 510 -13.71 -20.10 16.68
N ASP A 511 -12.59 -20.65 16.21
CA ASP A 511 -12.57 -21.69 15.18
C ASP A 511 -13.30 -22.96 15.62
N THR A 512 -13.11 -23.34 16.89
CA THR A 512 -13.82 -24.48 17.50
C THR A 512 -15.32 -24.20 17.70
N LEU A 513 -15.68 -22.99 18.16
CA LEU A 513 -17.07 -22.59 18.38
C LEU A 513 -17.87 -22.45 17.08
N LEU A 514 -17.20 -22.04 16.00
CA LEU A 514 -17.79 -21.86 14.68
C LEU A 514 -17.86 -23.16 13.87
N ASN A 515 -17.40 -24.29 14.45
CA ASN A 515 -17.43 -25.63 13.85
C ASN A 515 -16.77 -25.66 12.45
N ILE A 516 -15.73 -24.85 12.25
CA ILE A 516 -15.04 -24.72 10.96
C ILE A 516 -14.14 -25.94 10.68
N ASP A 517 -13.87 -26.78 11.69
CA ASP A 517 -13.16 -28.05 11.56
C ASP A 517 -14.03 -29.22 11.08
N GLY A 518 -15.20 -28.94 10.50
CA GLY A 518 -16.06 -29.92 9.84
C GLY A 518 -15.71 -30.11 8.36
N LYS A 519 -14.64 -30.87 8.07
CA LYS A 519 -14.16 -31.28 6.73
C LYS A 519 -13.42 -30.20 5.91
N GLY A 520 -12.18 -29.94 6.31
CA GLY A 520 -11.13 -29.49 5.40
C GLY A 520 -9.82 -29.99 5.98
N GLN A 521 -9.06 -30.79 5.23
CA GLN A 521 -7.67 -31.06 5.62
C GLN A 521 -7.01 -29.72 5.90
N ALA A 522 -6.29 -29.62 7.03
CA ALA A 522 -5.36 -28.55 7.25
C ALA A 522 -4.45 -28.48 6.02
N HIS A 523 -4.77 -27.57 5.09
CA HIS A 523 -3.77 -27.03 4.21
C HIS A 523 -2.83 -26.32 5.16
N ALA A 524 -1.77 -27.02 5.55
CA ALA A 524 -0.54 -26.38 5.91
C ALA A 524 -0.21 -25.47 4.72
N GLU A 525 -0.61 -24.20 4.82
CA GLU A 525 -0.05 -23.17 3.98
C GLU A 525 1.45 -23.29 4.20
N ALA A 526 2.10 -23.81 3.17
CA ALA A 526 3.54 -23.73 3.04
C ALA A 526 3.87 -22.25 2.86
N VAL A 527 3.84 -21.50 3.97
CA VAL A 527 4.81 -20.44 4.18
C VAL A 527 6.11 -21.11 3.81
N VAL A 528 6.69 -20.69 2.68
CA VAL A 528 8.00 -21.14 2.23
C VAL A 528 8.89 -21.02 3.45
N ALA A 529 9.11 -22.16 4.12
CA ALA A 529 9.94 -22.24 5.29
C ALA A 529 11.34 -21.98 4.75
N LYS A 530 11.72 -20.70 4.68
CA LYS A 530 13.12 -20.32 4.62
C LYS A 530 13.75 -21.10 5.75
N SER A 531 14.59 -22.06 5.36
CA SER A 531 15.42 -22.91 6.22
C SER A 531 15.57 -22.23 7.58
N THR A 532 14.94 -22.80 8.60
CA THR A 532 15.03 -22.34 9.99
C THR A 532 16.50 -22.25 10.33
N ARG A 533 17.07 -21.05 10.19
CA ARG A 533 18.47 -20.78 10.48
C ARG A 533 18.59 -20.92 11.99
N THR A 534 19.17 -22.02 12.44
CA THR A 534 19.37 -22.28 13.86
C THR A 534 20.33 -21.25 14.43
N SER A 535 20.03 -20.73 15.62
CA SER A 535 20.92 -19.80 16.33
C SER A 535 22.32 -20.41 16.41
N VAL A 536 23.33 -19.61 16.07
CA VAL A 536 24.73 -20.02 16.14
C VAL A 536 25.14 -20.21 17.61
N LEU A 537 24.56 -19.42 18.53
CA LEU A 537 24.76 -19.56 19.97
C LEU A 537 24.16 -20.85 20.51
N ASP A 538 22.97 -21.24 20.05
CA ASP A 538 22.35 -22.50 20.45
C ASP A 538 23.15 -23.71 19.95
N ASN A 539 23.77 -23.62 18.78
CA ASN A 539 24.64 -24.67 18.27
C ASN A 539 25.94 -24.81 19.08
N LEU A 540 26.47 -23.71 19.63
CA LEU A 540 27.67 -23.72 20.48
C LEU A 540 27.41 -24.21 21.92
N LYS A 541 26.19 -24.09 22.42
CA LYS A 541 25.78 -24.59 23.75
C LYS A 541 25.45 -26.09 23.78
N ARG A 542 25.32 -26.74 22.63
CA ARG A 542 25.04 -28.19 22.57
C ARG A 542 26.29 -28.98 22.94
N PRO A 543 26.19 -30.00 23.82
CA PRO A 543 27.32 -30.86 24.16
C PRO A 543 27.84 -31.56 22.90
N VAL A 544 29.16 -31.55 22.70
CA VAL A 544 29.83 -32.18 21.55
C VAL A 544 29.52 -33.68 21.56
N THR A 545 28.78 -34.16 20.57
CA THR A 545 28.57 -35.59 20.38
C THR A 545 29.91 -36.26 20.04
N PRO A 546 30.30 -37.36 20.71
CA PRO A 546 31.54 -38.06 20.41
C PRO A 546 31.51 -38.57 18.96
N ARG A 547 32.60 -38.32 18.21
CA ARG A 547 32.76 -38.76 16.82
C ARG A 547 32.62 -40.29 16.72
N SER A 548 31.54 -40.76 16.09
CA SER A 548 31.41 -42.16 15.64
C SER A 548 32.42 -42.42 14.51
N THR A 549 33.17 -43.51 14.64
CA THR A 549 34.18 -43.99 13.68
C THR A 549 33.60 -45.03 12.72
N ASP A 550 32.41 -44.80 12.16
CA ASP A 550 31.86 -45.70 11.13
C ASP A 550 31.96 -45.09 9.73
N LYS A 551 32.77 -45.73 8.89
CA LYS A 551 32.89 -45.45 7.46
C LYS A 551 31.55 -45.77 6.78
N LYS A 552 30.90 -44.76 6.20
CA LYS A 552 29.75 -44.96 5.30
C LYS A 552 30.19 -45.67 4.00
N PRO A 553 29.44 -46.66 3.50
CA PRO A 553 29.71 -47.27 2.20
C PRO A 553 29.28 -46.35 1.05
N LYS A 554 30.05 -46.38 -0.05
CA LYS A 554 29.77 -45.65 -1.30
C LYS A 554 28.53 -46.24 -1.97
N GLN A 555 27.50 -45.43 -2.21
CA GLN A 555 26.41 -45.77 -3.13
C GLN A 555 26.83 -45.39 -4.55
N HIS A 556 26.73 -46.37 -5.45
CA HIS A 556 26.81 -46.18 -6.90
C HIS A 556 25.46 -45.62 -7.39
N GLU A 557 25.49 -44.50 -8.12
CA GLU A 557 24.37 -44.07 -8.95
C GLU A 557 24.39 -44.87 -10.26
N GLU A 558 23.34 -45.66 -10.50
CA GLU A 558 23.00 -46.13 -11.85
C GLU A 558 22.20 -45.03 -12.55
N VAL A 559 22.71 -44.60 -13.71
CA VAL A 559 22.05 -43.71 -14.65
C VAL A 559 21.04 -44.51 -15.45
N ARG A 560 19.78 -44.07 -15.47
CA ARG A 560 18.85 -44.37 -16.56
C ARG A 560 17.96 -43.18 -16.88
#